data_AF-A0A6L3SX48-F1
#
_entry.id   AF-A0A6L3SX48-F1
#
_cell.length_a   1.000
_cell.length_b   1.000
_cell.length_c   1.000
_cell.angle_alpha   90.00
_cell.angle_beta   90.00
_cell.angle_gamma   90.00
#
_symmetry.space_group_name_H-M   'P 1'
#
loop_
_entity.id
_entity.type
_entity.pdbx_description
1 polymer ?
#
loop_
_entity_poly.entity_id
_entity_poly.type
_entity_poly.pdbx_seq_one_letter_code
_entity_poly.pdbx_strand_id
1 'polypeptide(L)' 'MDETALNVATQYVTEAEQRRAQQISLIAKLLGEEQAQARQVLTEIERTLAIARTHQALLLSFADEP' A
#
# COMPACT_ATOMS: atom_id res chain seq x y z
N MET A 1 17.21 -2.67 -18.05
CA MET A 1 16.26 -1.56 -17.81
C MET A 1 15.21 -1.93 -16.77
N ASP A 2 14.96 -3.22 -16.50
CA ASP A 2 13.92 -3.68 -15.57
C ASP A 2 14.22 -3.47 -14.09
N GLU A 3 15.49 -3.54 -13.67
CA GLU A 3 15.89 -3.38 -12.26
C GLU A 3 15.50 -1.99 -11.70
N THR A 4 15.61 -0.94 -12.53
CA THR A 4 15.20 0.41 -12.14
C THR A 4 13.68 0.52 -11.99
N ALA A 5 12.91 -0.14 -12.87
CA ALA A 5 11.44 -0.12 -12.79
C ALA A 5 10.93 -0.90 -11.57
N LEU A 6 11.55 -2.04 -11.25
CA LEU A 6 11.22 -2.83 -10.06
C LEU A 6 11.55 -2.11 -8.75
N ASN A 7 12.70 -1.42 -8.70
CA ASN A 7 13.08 -0.59 -7.56
C ASN A 7 12.10 0.57 -7.34
N VAL A 8 11.70 1.24 -8.43
CA VAL A 8 10.70 2.32 -8.38
C VAL A 8 9.34 1.80 -7.92
N ALA A 9 8.89 0.64 -8.44
CA ALA A 9 7.65 0.01 -7.99
C ALA A 9 7.67 -0.34 -6.50
N THR A 10 8.81 -0.87 -6.03
CA THR A 10 9.04 -1.19 -4.61
C THR A 10 9.00 0.03 -3.72
N GLN A 11 9.61 1.13 -4.15
CA GLN A 11 9.56 2.40 -3.44
C GLN A 11 8.11 2.92 -3.33
N TYR A 12 7.33 2.87 -4.41
CA TYR A 12 5.94 3.32 -4.36
C TYR A 12 5.07 2.49 -3.42
N VAL A 13 5.23 1.17 -3.38
CA VAL A 13 4.51 0.32 -2.41
C VAL A 13 4.88 0.74 -0.99
N THR A 14 6.17 0.90 -0.71
CA THR A 14 6.67 1.32 0.61
C THR A 14 6.09 2.68 1.04
N GLU A 15 6.12 3.68 0.16
CA GLU A 15 5.56 5.01 0.44
C GLU A 15 4.05 4.99 0.65
N ALA A 16 3.33 4.14 -0.09
CA ALA A 16 1.88 4.01 0.06
C ALA A 16 1.52 3.34 1.39
N GLU A 17 2.32 2.39 1.87
CA GLU A 17 2.16 1.80 3.20
C GLU A 17 2.39 2.80 4.33
N GLN A 18 3.43 3.64 4.21
CA GLN A 18 3.69 4.71 5.16
C GLN A 18 2.52 5.70 5.22
N ARG A 19 1.99 6.09 4.05
CA ARG A 19 0.80 6.95 3.96
C ARG A 19 -0.43 6.30 4.59
N ARG A 20 -0.65 5.00 4.38
CA ARG A 20 -1.73 4.26 5.05
C ARG A 20 -1.59 4.33 6.58
N ALA A 21 -0.39 4.13 7.12
CA ALA A 21 -0.17 4.20 8.57
C ALA A 21 -0.50 5.60 9.14
N GLN A 22 -0.16 6.66 8.41
CA GLN A 22 -0.53 8.03 8.76
C GLN A 22 -2.05 8.25 8.69
N GLN A 23 -2.71 7.74 7.65
CA GLN A 23 -4.17 7.82 7.48
C GLN A 23 -4.92 7.14 8.63
N ILE A 24 -4.46 5.98 9.11
CA ILE A 24 -5.03 5.34 10.31
C ILE A 24 -5.02 6.29 11.51
N SER A 25 -3.89 6.98 11.72
CA SER A 25 -3.73 7.92 12.83
C SER A 25 -4.63 9.17 12.69
N LEU A 26 -4.91 9.61 11.46
CA LEU A 26 -5.82 10.73 11.18
C LEU A 26 -7.29 10.29 11.35
N ILE A 27 -7.66 9.13 10.84
CA ILE A 27 -9.02 8.56 10.95
C ILE A 27 -9.40 8.31 12.41
N ALA A 28 -8.42 7.92 13.25
CA ALA A 28 -8.64 7.77 14.67
C ALA A 28 -9.10 9.08 15.37
N LYS A 29 -8.84 10.24 14.78
CA LYS A 29 -9.25 11.56 15.29
C LYS A 29 -10.64 12.00 14.82
N LEU A 30 -11.20 11.34 13.80
CA LEU A 30 -12.55 11.59 13.32
C LEU A 30 -13.59 10.96 14.25
N LEU A 31 -14.81 11.48 14.24
CA LEU A 31 -15.92 10.98 15.06
C LEU A 31 -17.16 10.73 14.21
N GLY A 32 -18.05 9.86 14.70
CA GLY A 32 -19.35 9.61 14.08
C GLY A 32 -19.25 9.10 12.65
N GLU A 33 -20.07 9.66 11.77
CA GLU A 33 -20.22 9.21 10.39
C GLU A 33 -18.96 9.42 9.55
N GLU A 34 -18.21 10.51 9.77
CA GLU A 34 -16.96 10.79 9.07
C GLU A 34 -15.91 9.70 9.35
N GLN A 35 -15.85 9.21 10.59
CA GLN A 35 -14.97 8.11 10.95
C GLN A 35 -15.38 6.81 10.24
N ALA A 36 -16.68 6.53 10.18
CA ALA A 36 -17.19 5.33 9.52
C ALA A 36 -16.89 5.34 8.01
N GLN A 37 -17.16 6.46 7.34
CA GLN A 37 -16.87 6.64 5.92
C GLN A 37 -15.36 6.57 5.64
N ALA A 38 -14.53 7.23 6.46
CA ALA A 38 -13.09 7.19 6.28
C ALA A 38 -12.48 5.80 6.52
N ARG A 39 -13.04 5.02 7.47
CA ARG A 39 -12.68 3.60 7.66
C ARG A 39 -13.06 2.73 6.47
N GLN A 40 -14.19 3.00 5.82
CA GLN A 40 -14.57 2.30 4.60
C GLN A 40 -13.55 2.57 3.48
N VAL A 41 -13.16 3.83 3.26
CA VAL A 41 -12.13 4.19 2.28
C VAL A 41 -10.79 3.53 2.63
N LEU A 42 -10.40 3.52 3.91
CA LEU A 42 -9.16 2.87 4.35
C LEU A 42 -9.16 1.37 4.04
N THR A 43 -10.31 0.69 4.16
CA THR A 43 -10.44 -0.73 3.82
C THR A 43 -10.16 -0.99 2.34
N GLU A 44 -10.63 -0.12 1.44
CA GLU A 44 -10.35 -0.26 0.00
C GLU A 44 -8.88 0.03 -0.33
N ILE A 45 -8.25 0.98 0.37
CA ILE A 45 -6.81 1.25 0.28
C ILE A 45 -6.01 0.02 0.72
N GLU A 46 -6.41 -0.60 1.84
CA GLU A 46 -5.77 -1.81 2.37
C GLU A 46 -5.86 -2.99 1.41
N ARG A 47 -7.03 -3.19 0.79
CA ARG A 47 -7.21 -4.20 -0.26
C ARG A 47 -6.28 -3.95 -1.45
N THR A 48 -6.21 -2.70 -1.91
CA THR A 48 -5.35 -2.33 -3.05
C THR A 48 -3.87 -2.55 -2.73
N LEU A 49 -3.43 -2.18 -1.53
CA LEU A 49 -2.06 -2.42 -1.07
C LEU A 49 -1.74 -3.90 -0.95
N ALA A 50 -2.67 -4.74 -0.49
CA ALA A 50 -2.46 -6.19 -0.43
C ALA A 50 -2.21 -6.79 -1.83
N ILE A 51 -2.95 -6.34 -2.83
CA ILE A 51 -2.75 -6.74 -4.23
C ILE A 51 -1.37 -6.27 -4.72
N ALA A 52 -1.01 -5.01 -4.47
CA ALA A 52 0.28 -4.45 -4.88
C ALA A 52 1.46 -5.20 -4.25
N ARG A 53 1.39 -5.51 -2.95
CA ARG A 53 2.38 -6.32 -2.23
C ARG A 53 2.52 -7.72 -2.81
N THR A 54 1.39 -8.35 -3.16
CA THR A 54 1.39 -9.69 -3.77
C THR A 54 2.11 -9.66 -5.12
N HIS A 55 1.79 -8.69 -5.98
CA HIS A 55 2.50 -8.53 -7.25
C HIS A 55 3.98 -8.19 -7.06
N GLN A 56 4.31 -7.33 -6.10
CA GLN A 56 5.70 -7.01 -5.78
C GLN A 56 6.48 -8.26 -5.35
N ALA A 57 5.93 -9.08 -4.46
CA ALA A 57 6.56 -10.31 -4.01
C ALA A 57 6.78 -11.31 -5.17
N LEU A 58 5.80 -11.43 -6.07
CA LEU A 58 5.94 -12.24 -7.28
C LEU A 58 7.06 -11.72 -8.20
N LEU A 59 7.08 -10.41 -8.46
CA LEU A 59 8.12 -9.81 -9.32
C LEU A 59 9.52 -9.96 -8.72
N LEU A 60 9.67 -9.80 -7.40
CA LEU A 60 10.94 -10.04 -6.71
C LEU A 60 11.38 -11.50 -6.84
N SER A 61 10.46 -12.46 -6.72
CA SER A 61 10.82 -13.88 -6.89
C SER A 61 11.34 -14.24 -8.28
N PHE A 62 10.88 -13.54 -9.33
CA PHE A 62 11.38 -13.73 -10.70
C PHE A 62 12.70 -13.00 -10.96
N ALA A 63 13.00 -11.93 -10.21
CA ALA A 63 14.26 -11.20 -10.32
C ALA A 63 15.43 -11.95 -9.63
N ASP A 64 15.12 -12.84 -8.69
CA ASP A 64 16.09 -13.67 -7.96
C ASP A 64 16.37 -15.04 -8.63
N GLU A 65 15.70 -15.37 -9.76
CA GLU A 65 15.99 -16.57 -10.55
C GLU A 65 17.16 -16.32 -11.55
N PRO A 66 18.22 -17.16 -11.58
CA PRO A 66 19.43 -16.95 -12.37
C PRO A 66 19.27 -17.15 -13.89
#